data_AF-A0A9P9F418-F1
#
_entry.id   AF-A0A9P9F418-F1
#
_cell.length_a   1.000
_cell.length_b   1.000
_cell.length_c   1.000
_cell.angle_alpha   90.00
_cell.angle_beta   90.00
_cell.angle_gamma   90.00
#
_symmetry.space_group_name_H-M   'P 1'
#
loop_
_entity.id
_entity.type
_entity.pdbx_description
1 polymer ?
#
loop_
_entity_poly.entity_id
_entity_poly.type
_entity_poly.pdbx_seq_one_letter_code
_entity_poly.pdbx_strand_id
1 'polypeptide(L)'
;MDLETSVLSPDPDVISDREIVTNLSSSTPSWPQVAKVGDIAVSIYHHTIPNSSLDDVSCWTYVSSGLQSVGQPELVITLRRRSNERPLDWSREPLDWFKIVASWGRSGRIIDAFHTHLLTSHHWLGSKNLETVTYGQPHRCLPNLPPDALPHVRLHGIALTANETLVAKAYGWTRAIGHYGLSNRWWPYTPWIDRDRSDCITLDDMQGTMRLRTFDVKKVRGVSFRWIDSSLILEIPTARALEIRALVAALRDEEVLALDSCLHPESDFCATWKAGQSKALHGYGTGTTDVKNFAFVVFCPQQESDSWLCVEDGCALLLTDSSWAVIRKVLASSESPQTQIRLGSNFKETLQIDFSTTPYYDHFIPRPLAPSPDQPLHGDEAHVVLKLLFLPNYPFTDNSGQNILMNYLNGITRALRNVIPPENRGFTPKGLILSVDFPGSNGNWLTITANPDEAGLDMDALSDAATGVAIPMEWVGHTVRFAPVFSIWGAGVSVDNYEQEENGQVVPLRV
;
A
#
# COMPACT_ATOMS: atom_id res chain seq x y z
N MET A 1 -24.87 7.28 -13.40
CA MET A 1 -25.15 7.68 -12.01
C MET A 1 -24.05 8.63 -11.61
N ASP A 2 -24.40 9.90 -11.51
CA ASP A 2 -23.47 10.98 -11.24
C ASP A 2 -22.87 10.81 -9.85
N LEU A 3 -21.54 10.86 -9.76
CA LEU A 3 -20.86 11.14 -8.50
C LEU A 3 -21.39 12.48 -8.03
N GLU A 4 -22.12 12.53 -6.93
CA GLU A 4 -22.43 13.77 -6.24
C GLU A 4 -21.12 14.38 -5.71
N THR A 5 -20.37 15.04 -6.59
CA THR A 5 -19.44 16.09 -6.19
C THR A 5 -20.30 17.26 -5.73
N SER A 6 -20.72 17.20 -4.47
CA SER A 6 -21.36 18.32 -3.77
C SER A 6 -20.32 19.44 -3.64
N VAL A 7 -20.25 20.31 -4.65
CA VAL A 7 -19.56 21.61 -4.55
C VAL A 7 -20.47 22.51 -3.73
N LEU A 8 -20.18 22.64 -2.43
CA LEU A 8 -20.93 23.55 -1.56
C LEU A 8 -19.98 24.64 -1.07
N SER A 9 -20.23 25.86 -1.54
CA SER A 9 -19.74 27.08 -0.89
C SER A 9 -20.44 27.23 0.46
N PRO A 10 -19.73 27.54 1.55
CA PRO A 10 -20.38 27.97 2.77
C PRO A 10 -21.10 29.32 2.52
N ASP A 11 -22.32 29.45 3.03
CA ASP A 11 -23.02 30.73 3.14
C ASP A 11 -22.14 31.70 3.96
N PRO A 12 -21.82 32.91 3.46
CA PRO A 12 -20.89 33.83 4.12
C PRO A 12 -21.47 34.51 5.36
N ASP A 13 -22.74 34.30 5.70
CA ASP A 13 -23.39 34.95 6.83
C ASP A 13 -23.68 33.95 7.96
N VAL A 14 -22.83 33.99 8.99
CA VAL A 14 -23.08 33.85 10.44
C VAL A 14 -21.78 33.35 11.09
N ILE A 15 -20.86 34.28 11.38
CA ILE A 15 -19.80 34.08 12.37
C ILE A 15 -19.95 35.19 13.40
N SER A 16 -20.78 34.96 14.41
CA SER A 16 -20.69 35.73 15.65
C SER A 16 -19.64 35.08 16.53
N ASP A 17 -18.52 35.77 16.74
CA ASP A 17 -17.49 35.42 17.71
C ASP A 17 -18.10 35.24 19.10
N ARG A 18 -18.12 34.01 19.62
CA ARG A 18 -18.36 33.76 21.05
C ARG A 18 -17.40 32.72 21.64
N GLU A 19 -16.71 33.22 22.67
CA GLU A 19 -16.11 32.57 23.84
C GLU A 19 -15.17 31.38 23.61
N ILE A 20 -13.90 31.70 23.32
CA ILE A 20 -12.80 30.91 23.85
C ILE A 20 -12.57 31.39 25.28
N VAL A 21 -12.80 30.52 26.27
CA VAL A 21 -12.41 30.77 27.66
C VAL A 21 -10.89 30.56 27.78
N THR A 22 -10.09 31.56 27.39
CA THR A 22 -8.67 31.59 27.74
C THR A 22 -8.51 32.17 29.13
N ASN A 23 -8.46 31.31 30.15
CA ASN A 23 -7.94 31.67 31.46
C ASN A 23 -6.43 31.94 31.33
N LEU A 24 -6.06 33.19 31.02
CA LEU A 24 -4.67 33.65 30.97
C LEU A 24 -4.17 33.97 32.39
N SER A 25 -3.97 32.94 33.21
CA SER A 25 -3.03 32.99 34.33
C SER A 25 -1.68 32.43 33.87
N SER A 26 -0.57 32.92 34.44
CA SER A 26 0.83 32.60 34.12
C SER A 26 1.27 31.14 34.39
N SER A 27 0.34 30.20 34.39
CA SER A 27 0.58 28.76 34.46
C SER A 27 0.86 28.21 33.07
N THR A 28 1.85 27.33 32.95
CA THR A 28 2.09 26.53 31.75
C THR A 28 0.76 25.93 31.28
N PRO A 29 0.37 26.15 30.01
CA PRO A 29 -0.93 25.67 29.51
C PRO A 29 -1.00 24.15 29.67
N SER A 30 -2.03 23.69 30.38
CA SER A 30 -2.32 22.27 30.53
C SER A 30 -2.87 21.72 29.21
N TRP A 31 -2.29 20.62 28.73
CA TRP A 31 -2.82 19.89 27.58
C TRP A 31 -3.74 18.73 28.05
N PRO A 32 -4.78 18.36 27.28
CA PRO A 32 -5.22 18.99 26.03
C PRO A 32 -5.84 20.38 26.23
N GLN A 33 -5.75 21.22 25.20
CA GLN A 33 -6.60 22.41 25.08
C GLN A 33 -7.98 21.96 24.59
N VAL A 34 -9.06 22.58 25.07
CA VAL A 34 -10.42 22.19 24.65
C VAL A 34 -11.12 23.40 24.02
N ALA A 35 -11.57 23.24 22.78
CA ALA A 35 -12.36 24.23 22.08
C ALA A 35 -13.82 23.75 21.96
N LYS A 36 -14.78 24.64 22.22
CA LYS A 36 -16.20 24.37 21.95
C LYS A 36 -16.56 24.85 20.55
N VAL A 37 -17.29 24.02 19.82
CA VAL A 37 -17.56 24.17 18.40
C VAL A 37 -19.05 23.88 18.18
N GLY A 38 -19.91 24.85 18.52
CA GLY A 38 -21.34 24.59 18.67
C GLY A 38 -21.59 23.60 19.82
N ASP A 39 -22.31 22.50 19.54
CA ASP A 39 -22.65 21.46 20.53
C ASP A 39 -21.56 20.39 20.69
N ILE A 40 -20.52 20.41 19.86
CA ILE A 40 -19.39 19.48 19.96
C ILE A 40 -18.21 20.15 20.66
N ALA A 41 -17.39 19.33 21.32
CA ALA A 41 -16.10 19.74 21.86
C ALA A 41 -14.97 19.18 20.98
N VAL A 42 -13.86 19.89 20.90
CA VAL A 42 -12.65 19.42 20.23
C VAL A 42 -11.48 19.53 21.19
N SER A 43 -10.89 18.39 21.52
CA SER A 43 -9.66 18.30 22.30
C SER A 43 -8.46 18.42 21.37
N ILE A 44 -7.56 19.35 21.67
CA ILE A 44 -6.36 19.65 20.90
C ILE A 44 -5.18 19.21 21.76
N TYR A 45 -4.42 18.26 21.25
CA TYR A 45 -3.24 17.73 21.89
C TYR A 45 -1.99 18.24 21.18
N HIS A 46 -0.95 18.50 21.95
CA HIS A 46 0.37 18.80 21.44
C HIS A 46 1.31 17.64 21.81
N HIS A 47 1.89 16.99 20.80
CA HIS A 47 2.73 15.80 20.99
C HIS A 47 3.70 15.62 19.81
N THR A 48 4.59 14.65 19.93
CA THR A 48 5.50 14.25 18.84
C THR A 48 5.17 12.85 18.36
N ILE A 49 5.31 12.60 17.07
CA ILE A 49 5.19 11.28 16.47
C ILE A 49 6.60 10.85 16.05
N PRO A 50 7.17 9.79 16.63
CA PRO A 50 8.47 9.31 16.23
C PRO A 50 8.41 8.78 14.81
N ASN A 51 9.33 9.22 13.97
CA ASN A 51 9.47 8.74 12.60
C ASN A 51 10.86 8.12 12.46
N SER A 52 10.94 6.86 12.02
CA SER A 52 12.22 6.16 11.86
C SER A 52 13.04 6.69 10.68
N SER A 53 12.37 7.28 9.68
CA SER A 53 12.98 7.70 8.42
C SER A 53 13.16 9.21 8.28
N LEU A 54 12.56 9.99 9.19
CA LEU A 54 12.62 11.45 9.24
C LEU A 54 12.81 11.90 10.69
N ASP A 55 13.02 13.19 10.92
CA ASP A 55 12.94 13.74 12.28
C ASP A 55 11.56 13.51 12.90
N ASP A 56 11.54 13.40 14.24
CA ASP A 56 10.31 13.35 15.03
C ASP A 56 9.34 14.46 14.60
N VAL A 57 8.11 14.06 14.30
CA VAL A 57 7.11 14.97 13.77
C VAL A 57 6.38 15.63 14.93
N SER A 58 6.69 16.90 15.20
CA SER A 58 5.91 17.71 16.13
C SER A 58 4.54 18.01 15.54
N CYS A 59 3.47 17.70 16.28
CA CYS A 59 2.10 17.75 15.78
C CYS A 59 1.13 18.42 16.75
N TRP A 60 0.01 18.87 16.20
CA TRP A 60 -1.24 19.02 16.94
C TRP A 60 -2.25 17.97 16.48
N THR A 61 -2.87 17.25 17.40
CA THR A 61 -3.98 16.34 17.10
C THR A 61 -5.27 16.93 17.63
N TYR A 62 -6.25 17.10 16.74
CA TYR A 62 -7.59 17.57 17.04
C TYR A 62 -8.51 16.35 17.07
N VAL A 63 -9.20 16.14 18.19
CA VAL A 63 -10.11 15.02 18.41
C VAL A 63 -11.48 15.57 18.75
N SER A 64 -12.49 15.30 17.92
CA SER A 64 -13.85 15.68 18.23
C SER A 64 -14.47 14.81 19.32
N SER A 65 -15.43 15.38 20.04
CA SER A 65 -16.32 14.70 20.97
C SER A 65 -17.73 15.26 20.80
N GLY A 66 -18.67 14.39 20.48
CA GLY A 66 -20.10 14.71 20.34
C GLY A 66 -20.64 14.52 18.92
N LEU A 67 -19.82 14.23 17.91
CA LEU A 67 -20.31 13.93 16.56
C LEU A 67 -21.18 12.66 16.56
N GLN A 68 -20.89 11.70 17.43
CA GLN A 68 -21.70 10.48 17.54
C GLN A 68 -23.16 10.77 17.92
N SER A 69 -23.42 11.86 18.65
CA SER A 69 -24.79 12.26 19.03
C SER A 69 -25.67 12.63 17.83
N VAL A 70 -25.04 12.94 16.68
CA VAL A 70 -25.71 13.23 15.40
C VAL A 70 -25.47 12.12 14.37
N GLY A 71 -25.14 10.91 14.82
CA GLY A 71 -24.96 9.73 13.96
C GLY A 71 -23.66 9.70 13.15
N GLN A 72 -22.72 10.60 13.45
CA GLN A 72 -21.48 10.79 12.71
C GLN A 72 -20.29 10.21 13.49
N PRO A 73 -19.42 9.38 12.89
CA PRO A 73 -18.15 9.01 13.53
C PRO A 73 -17.38 10.23 14.03
N GLU A 74 -16.69 10.10 15.17
CA GLU A 74 -15.78 11.16 15.61
C GLU A 74 -14.66 11.34 14.57
N LEU A 75 -14.10 12.53 14.49
CA LEU A 75 -13.07 12.85 13.52
C LEU A 75 -11.78 13.22 14.24
N VAL A 76 -10.67 12.69 13.72
CA VAL A 76 -9.33 12.98 14.19
C VAL A 76 -8.55 13.61 13.05
N ILE A 77 -8.00 14.80 13.28
CA ILE A 77 -7.12 15.48 12.33
C ILE A 77 -5.82 15.74 13.05
N THR A 78 -4.71 15.24 12.51
CA THR A 78 -3.38 15.55 13.04
C THR A 78 -2.67 16.47 12.05
N LEU A 79 -2.11 17.57 12.54
CA LEU A 79 -1.44 18.58 11.74
C LEU A 79 0.03 18.66 12.15
N ARG A 80 0.94 18.48 11.19
CA ARG A 80 2.37 18.74 11.40
C ARG A 80 2.60 20.22 11.69
N ARG A 81 3.33 20.50 12.76
CA ARG A 81 3.81 21.84 13.10
C ARG A 81 4.94 22.24 12.16
N ARG A 82 4.90 23.46 11.68
CA ARG A 82 6.03 24.11 11.02
C ARG A 82 7.09 24.46 12.05
N SER A 83 8.33 24.58 11.61
CA SER A 83 9.46 24.90 12.48
C SER A 83 9.32 26.26 13.20
N ASN A 84 8.56 27.20 12.63
CA ASN A 84 8.32 28.54 13.18
C ASN A 84 7.06 28.65 14.05
N GLU A 85 6.24 27.61 14.16
CA GLU A 85 5.02 27.62 14.96
C GLU A 85 5.31 27.12 16.38
N ARG A 86 4.86 27.82 17.43
CA ARG A 86 5.00 27.40 18.83
C ARG A 86 3.87 26.45 19.23
N PRO A 87 3.98 25.68 20.33
CA PRO A 87 2.92 24.75 20.75
C PRO A 87 1.51 25.36 20.88
N LEU A 88 1.41 26.66 21.21
CA LEU A 88 0.13 27.37 21.35
C LEU A 88 -0.38 28.02 20.06
N ASP A 89 0.39 27.98 18.98
CA ASP A 89 0.01 28.58 17.69
C ASP A 89 -0.81 27.60 16.82
N TRP A 90 -1.64 26.76 17.45
CA TRP A 90 -2.46 25.77 16.76
C TRP A 90 -3.53 26.46 15.87
N SER A 91 -3.80 25.89 14.70
CA SER A 91 -4.75 26.46 13.73
C SER A 91 -6.21 26.24 14.13
N ARG A 92 -7.05 27.24 13.87
CA ARG A 92 -8.51 27.13 14.07
C ARG A 92 -9.22 26.42 12.91
N GLU A 93 -8.59 26.28 11.76
CA GLU A 93 -9.25 25.74 10.56
C GLU A 93 -9.77 24.29 10.71
N PRO A 94 -9.09 23.37 11.42
CA PRO A 94 -9.70 22.09 11.77
C PRO A 94 -11.02 22.24 12.55
N LEU A 95 -11.13 23.23 13.45
CA LEU A 95 -12.36 23.50 14.22
C LEU A 95 -13.54 23.85 13.31
N ASP A 96 -13.30 24.67 12.29
CA ASP A 96 -14.33 25.01 11.32
C ASP A 96 -14.73 23.80 10.46
N TRP A 97 -13.77 22.92 10.13
CA TRP A 97 -14.09 21.66 9.48
C TRP A 97 -14.97 20.74 10.35
N PHE A 98 -14.71 20.65 11.65
CA PHE A 98 -15.58 19.89 12.56
C PHE A 98 -17.00 20.46 12.62
N LYS A 99 -17.19 21.80 12.53
CA LYS A 99 -18.54 22.40 12.42
C LYS A 99 -19.28 21.92 11.19
N ILE A 100 -18.57 21.91 10.06
CA ILE A 100 -19.12 21.48 8.76
C ILE A 100 -19.53 20.00 8.83
N VAL A 101 -18.66 19.14 9.35
CA VAL A 101 -18.97 17.71 9.52
C VAL A 101 -20.15 17.50 10.49
N ALA A 102 -20.20 18.25 11.59
CA ALA A 102 -21.34 18.20 12.52
C ALA A 102 -22.66 18.64 11.86
N SER A 103 -22.64 19.66 10.99
CA SER A 103 -23.85 20.08 10.28
C SER A 103 -24.33 19.02 9.28
N TRP A 104 -23.41 18.31 8.62
CA TRP A 104 -23.74 17.16 7.77
C TRP A 104 -24.35 16.01 8.57
N GLY A 105 -23.79 15.67 9.73
CA GLY A 105 -24.38 14.68 10.62
C GLY A 105 -25.83 15.01 10.99
N ARG A 106 -26.09 16.27 11.37
CA ARG A 106 -27.45 16.75 11.70
C ARG A 106 -28.43 16.68 10.51
N SER A 107 -27.96 16.82 9.28
CA SER A 107 -28.79 16.68 8.08
C SER A 107 -28.90 15.24 7.58
N GLY A 108 -28.36 14.26 8.32
CA GLY A 108 -28.37 12.85 7.94
C GLY A 108 -27.29 12.48 6.89
N ARG A 109 -26.42 13.42 6.54
CA ARG A 109 -25.31 13.19 5.61
C ARG A 109 -24.09 12.71 6.38
N ILE A 110 -23.99 11.40 6.54
CA ILE A 110 -22.90 10.77 7.31
C ILE A 110 -21.66 10.58 6.44
N ILE A 111 -20.47 10.93 6.97
CA ILE A 111 -19.19 10.58 6.33
C ILE A 111 -18.69 9.20 6.80
N ASP A 112 -18.09 8.45 5.88
CA ASP A 112 -17.51 7.13 6.14
C ASP A 112 -16.07 7.06 5.61
N ALA A 113 -15.38 5.95 5.85
CA ALA A 113 -14.06 5.69 5.32
C ALA A 113 -14.03 5.88 3.79
N PHE A 114 -12.99 6.56 3.33
CA PHE A 114 -12.72 6.97 1.96
C PHE A 114 -13.78 7.87 1.30
N HIS A 115 -14.71 8.45 2.08
CA HIS A 115 -15.44 9.62 1.60
C HIS A 115 -14.47 10.76 1.35
N THR A 116 -14.77 11.57 0.33
CA THR A 116 -13.94 12.70 -0.03
C THR A 116 -14.75 13.97 -0.18
N HIS A 117 -14.14 15.07 0.21
CA HIS A 117 -14.70 16.41 0.02
C HIS A 117 -13.65 17.31 -0.60
N LEU A 118 -14.07 17.98 -1.67
CA LEU A 118 -13.32 19.06 -2.27
C LEU A 118 -13.36 20.27 -1.33
N LEU A 119 -12.20 20.82 -1.05
CA LEU A 119 -12.04 22.01 -0.23
C LEU A 119 -12.32 23.22 -1.14
N THR A 120 -13.37 23.97 -0.83
CA THR A 120 -13.78 25.12 -1.67
C THR A 120 -12.91 26.35 -1.41
N SER A 121 -12.30 26.45 -0.23
CA SER A 121 -11.28 27.46 0.05
C SER A 121 -9.93 27.02 -0.50
N HIS A 122 -9.30 27.89 -1.32
CA HIS A 122 -7.97 27.63 -1.89
C HIS A 122 -6.84 27.63 -0.83
N HIS A 123 -7.18 27.69 0.45
CA HIS A 123 -6.27 27.92 1.59
C HIS A 123 -6.70 27.11 2.82
N TRP A 124 -6.95 25.81 2.69
CA TRP A 124 -7.25 24.99 3.86
C TRP A 124 -5.97 24.60 4.62
N LEU A 125 -6.06 24.66 5.95
CA LEU A 125 -4.97 24.57 6.91
C LEU A 125 -3.84 25.57 6.65
N GLY A 126 -4.09 26.67 5.93
CA GLY A 126 -3.03 27.59 5.50
C GLY A 126 -2.06 26.97 4.48
N SER A 127 -2.51 25.98 3.70
CA SER A 127 -1.81 25.47 2.52
C SER A 127 -2.58 25.84 1.25
N LYS A 128 -1.86 26.19 0.18
CA LYS A 128 -2.46 26.41 -1.15
C LYS A 128 -2.55 25.13 -2.00
N ASN A 129 -1.86 24.08 -1.56
CA ASN A 129 -1.66 22.89 -2.37
C ASN A 129 -2.66 21.78 -2.03
N LEU A 130 -3.22 21.81 -0.82
CA LEU A 130 -4.21 20.84 -0.36
C LEU A 130 -5.59 21.20 -0.93
N GLU A 131 -6.17 20.28 -1.71
CA GLU A 131 -7.43 20.50 -2.41
C GLU A 131 -8.54 19.55 -1.93
N THR A 132 -8.20 18.36 -1.42
CA THR A 132 -9.18 17.37 -1.00
C THR A 132 -8.87 16.88 0.40
N VAL A 133 -9.91 16.66 1.20
CA VAL A 133 -9.85 15.82 2.39
C VAL A 133 -10.57 14.50 2.14
N THR A 134 -9.87 13.40 2.40
CA THR A 134 -10.42 12.05 2.46
C THR A 134 -10.33 11.52 3.88
N TYR A 135 -11.11 10.50 4.20
CA TYR A 135 -11.13 9.93 5.55
C TYR A 135 -10.55 8.52 5.56
N GLY A 136 -9.39 8.37 6.19
CA GLY A 136 -8.80 7.08 6.44
C GLY A 136 -9.54 6.31 7.54
N GLN A 137 -9.32 5.00 7.53
CA GLN A 137 -9.64 4.12 8.63
C GLN A 137 -8.90 4.52 9.93
N PRO A 138 -9.41 4.13 11.11
CA PRO A 138 -8.85 4.51 12.38
C PRO A 138 -7.43 3.99 12.62
N HIS A 139 -6.50 4.89 12.95
CA HIS A 139 -5.27 4.49 13.63
C HIS A 139 -5.57 4.13 15.09
N ARG A 140 -5.29 2.88 15.51
CA ARG A 140 -5.55 2.32 16.84
C ARG A 140 -4.95 3.16 17.95
N CYS A 141 -3.72 3.63 17.77
CA CYS A 141 -3.05 4.56 18.66
C CYS A 141 -2.35 5.64 17.83
N LEU A 142 -2.05 6.76 18.47
CA LEU A 142 -1.11 7.74 17.94
C LEU A 142 0.01 7.87 18.97
N PRO A 143 1.29 7.83 18.55
CA PRO A 143 2.39 7.90 19.51
C PRO A 143 2.33 9.18 20.37
N ASN A 144 2.72 9.03 21.63
CA ASN A 144 2.77 10.10 22.64
C ASN A 144 1.43 10.82 22.88
N LEU A 145 0.30 10.20 22.53
CA LEU A 145 -1.03 10.58 22.99
C LEU A 145 -1.48 9.70 24.16
N PRO A 146 -2.31 10.24 25.08
CA PRO A 146 -2.94 9.42 26.12
C PRO A 146 -3.72 8.24 25.51
N PRO A 147 -3.71 7.04 26.13
CA PRO A 147 -4.39 5.86 25.59
C PRO A 147 -5.89 6.04 25.35
N ASP A 148 -6.54 6.92 26.12
CA ASP A 148 -7.96 7.26 26.09
C ASP A 148 -8.27 8.49 25.22
N ALA A 149 -7.27 9.11 24.59
CA ALA A 149 -7.46 10.31 23.78
C ALA A 149 -8.23 10.06 22.49
N LEU A 150 -8.26 8.83 21.98
CA LEU A 150 -8.87 8.49 20.69
C LEU A 150 -10.21 7.76 20.88
N PRO A 151 -11.34 8.30 20.37
CA PRO A 151 -12.65 7.65 20.44
C PRO A 151 -12.69 6.35 19.65
N HIS A 152 -13.40 5.33 20.14
CA HIS A 152 -13.50 4.03 19.46
C HIS A 152 -13.99 4.15 17.99
N VAL A 153 -15.18 4.73 17.78
CA VAL A 153 -15.73 4.96 16.44
C VAL A 153 -15.26 6.32 15.94
N ARG A 154 -14.24 6.30 15.06
CA ARG A 154 -13.62 7.51 14.52
C ARG A 154 -13.15 7.35 13.07
N LEU A 155 -12.85 8.48 12.44
CA LEU A 155 -12.18 8.57 11.15
C LEU A 155 -10.95 9.47 11.27
N HIS A 156 -9.94 9.26 10.43
CA HIS A 156 -8.75 10.10 10.38
C HIS A 156 -8.74 10.93 9.10
N GLY A 157 -8.62 12.25 9.22
CA GLY A 157 -8.52 13.13 8.07
C GLY A 157 -7.18 12.98 7.37
N ILE A 158 -7.22 12.73 6.06
CA ILE A 158 -6.07 12.69 5.16
C ILE A 158 -6.27 13.82 4.14
N ALA A 159 -5.28 14.69 4.00
CA ALA A 159 -5.32 15.74 2.99
C ALA A 159 -4.52 15.33 1.76
N LEU A 160 -5.11 15.54 0.58
CA LEU A 160 -4.50 15.29 -0.72
C LEU A 160 -4.26 16.61 -1.44
N THR A 161 -3.16 16.69 -2.16
CA THR A 161 -2.87 17.83 -3.02
C THR A 161 -3.77 17.84 -4.26
N ALA A 162 -3.70 18.90 -5.05
CA ALA A 162 -4.45 18.98 -6.31
C ALA A 162 -4.09 17.86 -7.29
N ASN A 163 -2.80 17.62 -7.52
CA ASN A 163 -2.34 16.56 -8.44
C ASN A 163 -2.70 15.16 -7.94
N GLU A 164 -2.59 14.91 -6.64
CA GLU A 164 -3.01 13.65 -6.03
C GLU A 164 -4.52 13.45 -6.12
N THR A 165 -5.29 14.53 -5.99
CA THR A 165 -6.75 14.50 -6.17
C THR A 165 -7.11 14.10 -7.59
N LEU A 166 -6.39 14.62 -8.60
CA LEU A 166 -6.60 14.23 -10.00
C LEU A 166 -6.31 12.74 -10.20
N VAL A 167 -5.18 12.25 -9.67
CA VAL A 167 -4.82 10.82 -9.71
C VAL A 167 -5.87 9.97 -9.02
N ALA A 168 -6.33 10.35 -7.82
CA ALA A 168 -7.30 9.57 -7.07
C ALA A 168 -8.69 9.52 -7.75
N LYS A 169 -9.12 10.64 -8.35
CA LYS A 169 -10.35 10.69 -9.14
C LYS A 169 -10.28 9.78 -10.36
N ALA A 170 -9.14 9.76 -11.04
CA ALA A 170 -8.92 8.96 -12.25
C ALA A 170 -8.65 7.47 -11.96
N TYR A 171 -7.79 7.17 -10.99
CA TYR A 171 -7.18 5.85 -10.78
C TYR A 171 -7.49 5.21 -9.43
N GLY A 172 -8.41 5.79 -8.65
CA GLY A 172 -8.83 5.24 -7.35
C GLY A 172 -8.06 5.85 -6.17
N TRP A 173 -8.74 5.99 -5.04
CA TRP A 173 -8.19 6.64 -3.84
C TRP A 173 -7.09 5.82 -3.18
N THR A 174 -7.19 4.49 -3.22
CA THR A 174 -6.18 3.58 -2.65
C THR A 174 -4.82 3.76 -3.31
N ARG A 175 -4.76 4.01 -4.63
CA ARG A 175 -3.50 4.27 -5.32
C ARG A 175 -2.84 5.54 -4.79
N ALA A 176 -3.58 6.65 -4.71
CA ALA A 176 -3.05 7.92 -4.23
C ALA A 176 -2.62 7.84 -2.74
N ILE A 177 -3.46 7.26 -1.88
CA ILE A 177 -3.16 7.09 -0.46
C ILE A 177 -1.99 6.12 -0.26
N GLY A 178 -1.91 5.06 -1.07
CA GLY A 178 -0.80 4.12 -1.10
C GLY A 178 0.52 4.82 -1.39
N HIS A 179 0.58 5.64 -2.43
CA HIS A 179 1.78 6.44 -2.73
C HIS A 179 2.09 7.47 -1.64
N TYR A 180 1.08 8.00 -0.95
CA TYR A 180 1.29 8.92 0.16
C TYR A 180 1.96 8.25 1.37
N GLY A 181 1.50 7.06 1.77
CA GLY A 181 2.18 6.31 2.84
C GLY A 181 3.54 5.78 2.41
N LEU A 182 3.71 5.38 1.15
CA LEU A 182 5.00 4.97 0.59
C LEU A 182 6.04 6.10 0.65
N SER A 183 5.69 7.30 0.20
CA SER A 183 6.61 8.45 0.15
C SER A 183 7.07 8.90 1.54
N ASN A 184 6.25 8.65 2.56
CA ASN A 184 6.55 8.96 3.96
C ASN A 184 7.01 7.75 4.78
N ARG A 185 7.14 6.57 4.15
CA ARG A 185 7.52 5.30 4.79
C ARG A 185 6.68 4.99 6.04
N TRP A 186 5.37 5.20 5.93
CA TRP A 186 4.44 5.03 7.03
C TRP A 186 3.22 4.19 6.62
N TRP A 187 2.98 3.10 7.35
CA TRP A 187 1.83 2.23 7.09
C TRP A 187 0.57 2.61 7.91
N PRO A 188 -0.63 2.58 7.31
CA PRO A 188 -0.91 2.52 5.86
C PRO A 188 -0.88 3.88 5.15
N TYR A 189 -0.76 4.96 5.92
CA TYR A 189 -0.56 6.34 5.48
C TYR A 189 -0.17 7.13 6.73
N THR A 190 0.43 8.30 6.55
CA THR A 190 0.82 9.12 7.71
C THR A 190 -0.42 9.56 8.49
N PRO A 191 -0.39 9.48 9.83
CA PRO A 191 -1.49 9.94 10.66
C PRO A 191 -1.56 11.47 10.71
N TRP A 192 -0.56 12.18 10.19
CA TRP A 192 -0.50 13.64 10.13
C TRP A 192 -0.62 14.17 8.71
N ILE A 193 -1.17 15.37 8.62
CA ILE A 193 -1.19 16.22 7.43
C ILE A 193 0.04 17.13 7.50
N ASP A 194 0.90 17.03 6.48
CA ASP A 194 1.93 18.02 6.22
C ASP A 194 1.41 19.02 5.19
N ARG A 195 1.39 20.31 5.57
CA ARG A 195 0.83 21.41 4.78
C ARG A 195 1.76 21.87 3.66
N ASP A 196 3.05 21.61 3.82
CA ASP A 196 4.11 22.14 2.95
C ASP A 196 4.75 21.04 2.10
N ARG A 197 4.19 19.83 2.11
CA ARG A 197 4.66 18.70 1.32
C ARG A 197 4.41 18.90 -0.18
N SER A 198 5.27 18.29 -0.98
CA SER A 198 5.04 18.10 -2.40
C SER A 198 4.01 16.99 -2.66
N ASP A 199 3.59 16.90 -3.92
CA ASP A 199 2.82 15.76 -4.42
C ASP A 199 3.64 14.47 -4.26
N CYS A 200 2.99 13.37 -3.85
CA CYS A 200 3.58 12.04 -3.87
C CYS A 200 3.36 11.31 -5.21
N ILE A 201 2.39 11.78 -5.99
CA ILE A 201 2.02 11.21 -7.29
C ILE A 201 1.30 12.25 -8.14
N THR A 202 1.51 12.18 -9.46
CA THR A 202 0.91 13.07 -10.47
C THR A 202 0.29 12.26 -11.62
N LEU A 203 -0.41 12.93 -12.54
CA LEU A 203 -0.94 12.26 -13.74
C LEU A 203 0.17 11.78 -14.69
N ASP A 204 1.33 12.45 -14.70
CA ASP A 204 2.48 12.04 -15.52
C ASP A 204 3.08 10.72 -15.03
N ASP A 205 3.01 10.46 -13.72
CA ASP A 205 3.39 9.16 -13.16
C ASP A 205 2.43 8.03 -13.62
N MET A 206 1.27 8.35 -14.19
CA MET A 206 0.26 7.37 -14.60
C MET A 206 0.28 7.07 -16.11
N GLN A 207 1.27 7.59 -16.84
CA GLN A 207 1.38 7.36 -18.28
C GLN A 207 1.49 5.86 -18.59
N GLY A 208 0.71 5.43 -19.59
CA GLY A 208 0.69 4.02 -20.03
C GLY A 208 -0.13 3.08 -19.14
N THR A 209 -0.85 3.58 -18.15
CA THR A 209 -1.76 2.74 -17.34
C THR A 209 -2.83 2.06 -18.20
N MET A 210 -3.01 0.76 -17.95
CA MET A 210 -4.05 -0.09 -18.49
C MET A 210 -5.41 0.19 -17.85
N ARG A 211 -5.43 0.72 -16.62
CA ARG A 211 -6.65 0.89 -15.81
C ARG A 211 -7.74 1.68 -16.54
N LEU A 212 -7.43 2.87 -17.05
CA LEU A 212 -8.39 3.72 -17.77
C LEU A 212 -8.55 3.38 -19.25
N ARG A 213 -7.53 2.78 -19.86
CA ARG A 213 -7.55 2.46 -21.31
C ARG A 213 -8.39 1.23 -21.61
N THR A 214 -8.48 0.31 -20.65
CA THR A 214 -9.00 -1.04 -20.87
C THR A 214 -10.28 -1.30 -20.09
N PHE A 215 -10.44 -0.67 -18.91
CA PHE A 215 -11.49 -1.06 -17.97
C PHE A 215 -12.33 0.14 -17.52
N ASP A 216 -13.66 -0.02 -17.58
CA ASP A 216 -14.61 0.91 -16.96
C ASP A 216 -14.77 0.56 -15.47
N VAL A 217 -13.79 0.98 -14.67
CA VAL A 217 -13.70 0.64 -13.24
C VAL A 217 -14.82 1.31 -12.44
N LYS A 218 -15.73 0.49 -11.90
CA LYS A 218 -16.84 0.94 -11.07
C LYS A 218 -16.39 1.17 -9.64
N LYS A 219 -16.83 2.28 -9.05
CA LYS A 219 -16.52 2.64 -7.67
C LYS A 219 -17.68 2.26 -6.78
N VAL A 220 -17.50 1.25 -5.94
CA VAL A 220 -18.47 0.87 -4.92
C VAL A 220 -17.81 1.03 -3.56
N ARG A 221 -18.41 1.84 -2.70
CA ARG A 221 -17.80 2.24 -1.43
C ARG A 221 -17.55 1.05 -0.51
N GLY A 222 -16.35 0.97 0.05
CA GLY A 222 -15.96 -0.06 1.01
C GLY A 222 -15.72 -1.44 0.38
N VAL A 223 -15.85 -1.61 -0.94
CA VAL A 223 -15.38 -2.84 -1.57
C VAL A 223 -13.87 -2.91 -1.43
N SER A 224 -13.35 -4.07 -1.01
CA SER A 224 -11.91 -4.31 -0.92
C SER A 224 -11.55 -5.65 -1.52
N PHE A 225 -10.35 -5.73 -2.08
CA PHE A 225 -9.81 -6.92 -2.71
C PHE A 225 -8.41 -7.20 -2.20
N ARG A 226 -8.24 -8.37 -1.61
CA ARG A 226 -7.03 -8.75 -0.88
C ARG A 226 -6.57 -10.15 -1.20
N TRP A 227 -5.28 -10.39 -1.04
CA TRP A 227 -4.66 -11.70 -1.14
C TRP A 227 -4.05 -12.08 0.20
N ILE A 228 -4.47 -13.22 0.74
CA ILE A 228 -3.97 -13.81 1.98
C ILE A 228 -3.63 -15.27 1.71
N ASP A 229 -2.38 -15.67 1.98
CA ASP A 229 -1.84 -16.99 1.69
C ASP A 229 -2.04 -17.42 0.22
N SER A 230 -3.13 -18.12 -0.06
CA SER A 230 -3.54 -18.59 -1.40
C SER A 230 -5.00 -18.24 -1.72
N SER A 231 -5.59 -17.31 -0.98
CA SER A 231 -6.98 -16.90 -1.15
C SER A 231 -7.06 -15.44 -1.56
N LEU A 232 -7.67 -15.20 -2.72
CA LEU A 232 -8.13 -13.90 -3.16
C LEU A 232 -9.52 -13.67 -2.58
N ILE A 233 -9.69 -12.60 -1.81
CA ILE A 233 -10.94 -12.29 -1.13
C ILE A 233 -11.45 -10.96 -1.67
N LEU A 234 -12.64 -11.01 -2.29
CA LEU A 234 -13.45 -9.83 -2.58
C LEU A 234 -14.44 -9.64 -1.44
N GLU A 235 -14.23 -8.59 -0.65
CA GLU A 235 -15.16 -8.23 0.42
C GLU A 235 -16.05 -7.07 -0.01
N ILE A 236 -17.36 -7.25 0.15
CA ILE A 236 -18.40 -6.31 -0.22
C ILE A 236 -19.23 -5.99 1.02
N PRO A 237 -19.35 -4.72 1.44
CA PRO A 237 -20.25 -4.37 2.52
C PRO A 237 -21.69 -4.75 2.18
N THR A 238 -22.40 -5.40 3.10
CA THR A 238 -23.79 -5.84 2.89
C THR A 238 -24.71 -4.66 2.51
N ALA A 239 -24.42 -3.47 3.06
CA ALA A 239 -25.12 -2.23 2.73
C ALA A 239 -24.99 -1.80 1.25
N ARG A 240 -24.03 -2.37 0.50
CA ARG A 240 -23.74 -2.10 -0.91
C ARG A 240 -24.11 -3.25 -1.83
N ALA A 241 -24.69 -4.32 -1.30
CA ALA A 241 -25.00 -5.51 -2.10
C ALA A 241 -26.01 -5.23 -3.23
N LEU A 242 -26.98 -4.33 -3.00
CA LEU A 242 -27.93 -3.89 -4.05
C LEU A 242 -27.25 -3.14 -5.20
N GLU A 243 -26.23 -2.33 -4.89
CA GLU A 243 -25.45 -1.58 -5.88
C GLU A 243 -24.65 -2.54 -6.76
N ILE A 244 -23.97 -3.52 -6.15
CA ILE A 244 -23.26 -4.57 -6.88
C ILE A 244 -24.21 -5.41 -7.74
N ARG A 245 -25.37 -5.80 -7.21
CA ARG A 245 -26.40 -6.52 -7.97
C ARG A 245 -26.85 -5.74 -9.21
N ALA A 246 -27.10 -4.44 -9.04
CA ALA A 246 -27.51 -3.58 -10.15
C ALA A 246 -26.41 -3.47 -11.22
N LEU A 247 -25.14 -3.36 -10.81
CA LEU A 247 -24.00 -3.38 -11.73
C LEU A 247 -23.94 -4.68 -12.52
N VAL A 248 -24.00 -5.83 -11.84
CA VAL A 248 -23.93 -7.15 -12.49
C VAL A 248 -25.12 -7.43 -13.42
N ALA A 249 -26.31 -6.97 -13.06
CA ALA A 249 -27.51 -7.10 -13.87
C ALA A 249 -27.48 -6.25 -15.15
N ALA A 250 -26.71 -5.16 -15.16
CA ALA A 250 -26.55 -4.30 -16.33
C ALA A 250 -25.51 -4.82 -17.34
N LEU A 251 -24.62 -5.73 -16.92
CA LEU A 251 -23.58 -6.32 -17.76
C LEU A 251 -24.12 -7.41 -18.68
N ARG A 252 -23.55 -7.52 -19.89
CA ARG A 252 -23.71 -8.71 -20.73
C ARG A 252 -22.87 -9.87 -20.18
N ASP A 253 -23.15 -11.09 -20.66
CA ASP A 253 -22.49 -12.30 -20.19
C ASP A 253 -20.98 -12.28 -20.46
N GLU A 254 -20.58 -11.66 -21.57
CA GLU A 254 -19.18 -11.56 -22.02
C GLU A 254 -18.48 -10.30 -21.51
N GLU A 255 -19.18 -9.44 -20.76
CA GLU A 255 -18.66 -8.13 -20.40
C GLU A 255 -17.78 -8.18 -19.15
N VAL A 256 -16.67 -7.45 -19.19
CA VAL A 256 -15.72 -7.30 -18.09
C VAL A 256 -16.35 -6.50 -16.95
N LEU A 257 -16.25 -7.00 -15.72
CA LEU A 257 -16.54 -6.22 -14.51
C LEU A 257 -15.24 -5.76 -13.88
N ALA A 258 -15.07 -4.45 -13.67
CA ALA A 258 -13.96 -3.91 -12.92
C ALA A 258 -14.46 -3.12 -11.71
N LEU A 259 -13.86 -3.35 -10.54
CA LEU A 259 -14.22 -2.71 -9.28
C LEU A 259 -13.01 -2.02 -8.67
N ASP A 260 -13.21 -0.78 -8.21
CA ASP A 260 -12.25 -0.09 -7.35
C ASP A 260 -12.20 -0.79 -5.99
N SER A 261 -11.01 -0.85 -5.38
CA SER A 261 -10.80 -1.53 -4.10
C SER A 261 -10.20 -0.56 -3.09
N CYS A 262 -10.85 -0.42 -1.94
CA CYS A 262 -10.33 0.34 -0.81
C CYS A 262 -9.31 -0.48 0.00
N LEU A 263 -8.55 0.19 0.86
CA LEU A 263 -7.66 -0.50 1.78
C LEU A 263 -8.46 -1.27 2.84
N HIS A 264 -8.17 -2.54 3.02
CA HIS A 264 -8.78 -3.36 4.06
C HIS A 264 -8.07 -3.21 5.43
N PRO A 265 -8.78 -3.13 6.58
CA PRO A 265 -8.19 -2.94 7.91
C PRO A 265 -7.18 -4.00 8.37
N GLU A 266 -7.33 -5.21 7.85
CA GLU A 266 -6.42 -6.33 8.14
C GLU A 266 -5.26 -6.43 7.16
N SER A 267 -5.25 -5.60 6.12
CA SER A 267 -4.11 -5.57 5.21
C SER A 267 -2.91 -4.95 5.90
N ASP A 268 -1.75 -5.50 5.61
CA ASP A 268 -0.48 -4.96 6.06
C ASP A 268 0.43 -4.59 4.89
N PHE A 269 -0.07 -4.75 3.65
CA PHE A 269 0.59 -4.36 2.41
C PHE A 269 -0.41 -3.69 1.47
N CYS A 270 0.00 -2.59 0.83
CA CYS A 270 -0.77 -1.88 -0.19
C CYS A 270 0.02 -1.91 -1.48
N ALA A 271 -0.57 -2.52 -2.51
CA ALA A 271 -0.02 -2.47 -3.84
C ALA A 271 0.00 -1.03 -4.35
N THR A 272 1.07 -0.65 -5.04
CA THR A 272 1.23 0.66 -5.68
C THR A 272 1.84 0.50 -7.06
N TRP A 273 1.47 1.40 -7.98
CA TRP A 273 2.01 1.40 -9.33
C TRP A 273 2.27 2.81 -9.86
N LYS A 274 3.32 2.96 -10.65
CA LYS A 274 3.66 4.13 -11.47
C LYS A 274 4.32 3.72 -12.78
N ALA A 275 4.29 4.60 -13.77
CA ALA A 275 4.90 4.42 -15.07
C ALA A 275 6.39 4.04 -14.93
N GLY A 276 6.83 3.11 -15.78
CA GLY A 276 8.19 2.58 -15.76
C GLY A 276 8.45 1.48 -14.72
N GLN A 277 7.50 1.17 -13.82
CA GLN A 277 7.65 0.01 -12.93
C GLN A 277 7.45 -1.31 -13.69
N SER A 278 8.23 -2.32 -13.28
CA SER A 278 8.19 -3.66 -13.88
C SER A 278 6.86 -4.37 -13.60
N LYS A 279 6.63 -5.51 -14.26
CA LYS A 279 5.41 -6.32 -14.12
C LYS A 279 5.23 -6.96 -12.74
N ALA A 280 6.24 -6.92 -11.87
CA ALA A 280 6.13 -7.43 -10.51
C ALA A 280 5.17 -6.56 -9.68
N LEU A 281 4.47 -7.17 -8.72
CA LEU A 281 3.64 -6.42 -7.78
C LEU A 281 4.55 -5.55 -6.91
N HIS A 282 4.41 -4.24 -7.05
CA HIS A 282 5.07 -3.27 -6.18
C HIS A 282 4.11 -2.83 -5.10
N GLY A 283 4.67 -2.42 -3.96
CA GLY A 283 3.90 -1.90 -2.85
C GLY A 283 4.79 -1.73 -1.63
N TYR A 284 4.15 -1.44 -0.52
CA TYR A 284 4.80 -1.27 0.77
C TYR A 284 3.88 -1.76 1.87
N GLY A 285 4.46 -2.13 2.99
CA GLY A 285 3.72 -2.79 4.05
C GLY A 285 4.57 -3.03 5.28
N THR A 286 3.91 -3.41 6.38
CA THR A 286 4.60 -3.77 7.63
C THR A 286 5.18 -5.18 7.61
N GLY A 287 4.69 -6.07 6.73
CA GLY A 287 5.14 -7.45 6.62
C GLY A 287 4.82 -8.31 7.84
N THR A 288 3.72 -8.03 8.55
CA THR A 288 3.31 -8.70 9.79
C THR A 288 2.23 -9.76 9.61
N THR A 289 1.37 -9.64 8.59
CA THR A 289 0.24 -10.54 8.33
C THR A 289 0.24 -11.16 6.94
N ASP A 290 1.09 -10.69 6.02
CA ASP A 290 1.14 -11.12 4.60
C ASP A 290 -0.21 -10.96 3.86
N VAL A 291 -1.00 -9.96 4.26
CA VAL A 291 -2.31 -9.65 3.66
C VAL A 291 -2.13 -8.46 2.72
N LYS A 292 -2.07 -8.78 1.42
CA LYS A 292 -1.81 -7.81 0.35
C LYS A 292 -3.11 -7.21 -0.17
N ASN A 293 -3.25 -5.90 -0.09
CA ASN A 293 -4.38 -5.17 -0.65
C ASN A 293 -4.08 -4.74 -2.09
N PHE A 294 -5.00 -5.00 -3.01
CA PHE A 294 -4.98 -4.46 -4.37
C PHE A 294 -5.81 -3.17 -4.46
N ALA A 295 -5.43 -2.25 -5.34
CA ALA A 295 -6.17 -1.01 -5.58
C ALA A 295 -7.40 -1.19 -6.48
N PHE A 296 -7.51 -2.31 -7.20
CA PHE A 296 -8.68 -2.69 -7.98
C PHE A 296 -8.67 -4.18 -8.31
N VAL A 297 -9.83 -4.69 -8.74
CA VAL A 297 -9.99 -6.03 -9.31
C VAL A 297 -10.74 -5.96 -10.63
N VAL A 298 -10.37 -6.82 -11.58
CA VAL A 298 -11.03 -6.97 -12.88
C VAL A 298 -11.40 -8.43 -13.09
N PHE A 299 -12.63 -8.69 -13.50
CA PHE A 299 -13.15 -10.00 -13.89
C PHE A 299 -13.24 -10.07 -15.42
N CYS A 300 -12.35 -10.85 -16.03
CA CYS A 300 -12.24 -11.00 -17.49
C CYS A 300 -12.80 -12.36 -17.93
N PRO A 301 -14.04 -12.44 -18.48
CA PRO A 301 -14.60 -13.69 -18.97
C PRO A 301 -13.97 -14.14 -20.31
N GLN A 302 -14.50 -15.21 -20.91
CA GLN A 302 -14.08 -15.76 -22.21
C GLN A 302 -12.61 -16.22 -22.29
N GLN A 303 -12.05 -16.61 -21.15
CA GLN A 303 -10.69 -17.15 -21.09
C GLN A 303 -10.71 -18.68 -21.21
N GLU A 304 -9.63 -19.25 -21.73
CA GLU A 304 -9.51 -20.71 -21.91
C GLU A 304 -9.41 -21.46 -20.58
N SER A 305 -8.91 -20.80 -19.53
CA SER A 305 -8.76 -21.37 -18.20
C SER A 305 -8.86 -20.30 -17.11
N ASP A 306 -9.30 -20.72 -15.92
CA ASP A 306 -9.37 -19.85 -14.76
C ASP A 306 -7.96 -19.60 -14.21
N SER A 307 -7.56 -18.34 -14.14
CA SER A 307 -6.28 -17.90 -13.59
C SER A 307 -6.37 -16.46 -13.10
N TRP A 308 -5.26 -15.94 -12.59
CA TRP A 308 -5.18 -14.53 -12.23
C TRP A 308 -3.77 -14.02 -12.43
N LEU A 309 -3.63 -12.70 -12.57
CA LEU A 309 -2.35 -12.03 -12.63
C LEU A 309 -2.42 -10.62 -12.04
N CYS A 310 -1.29 -10.16 -11.50
CA CYS A 310 -1.14 -8.78 -11.07
C CYS A 310 -1.08 -7.87 -12.29
N VAL A 311 -1.94 -6.85 -12.32
CA VAL A 311 -1.91 -5.79 -13.32
C VAL A 311 -1.72 -4.48 -12.57
N GLU A 312 -0.54 -3.88 -12.70
CA GLU A 312 -0.19 -2.68 -11.94
C GLU A 312 -0.27 -2.93 -10.42
N ASP A 313 -1.10 -2.17 -9.71
CA ASP A 313 -1.45 -2.36 -8.31
C ASP A 313 -2.81 -3.06 -8.12
N GLY A 314 -3.38 -3.59 -9.20
CA GLY A 314 -4.61 -4.36 -9.21
C GLY A 314 -4.41 -5.83 -9.50
N CYS A 315 -5.54 -6.53 -9.59
CA CYS A 315 -5.58 -7.94 -9.95
C CYS A 315 -6.58 -8.16 -11.08
N ALA A 316 -6.17 -8.90 -12.11
CA ALA A 316 -7.07 -9.39 -13.16
C ALA A 316 -7.32 -10.89 -12.96
N LEU A 317 -8.58 -11.24 -12.81
CA LEU A 317 -9.09 -12.61 -12.77
C LEU A 317 -9.48 -13.01 -14.20
N LEU A 318 -8.73 -13.93 -14.77
CA LEU A 318 -8.99 -14.50 -16.10
C LEU A 318 -9.92 -15.70 -15.92
N LEU A 319 -11.11 -15.66 -16.49
CA LEU A 319 -12.19 -16.58 -16.15
C LEU A 319 -12.78 -17.23 -17.40
N THR A 320 -13.04 -18.53 -17.29
CA THR A 320 -13.95 -19.24 -18.18
C THR A 320 -15.38 -18.71 -18.03
N ASP A 321 -16.19 -18.85 -19.08
CA ASP A 321 -17.60 -18.42 -19.03
C ASP A 321 -18.39 -19.14 -17.94
N SER A 322 -18.05 -20.41 -17.65
CA SER A 322 -18.66 -21.17 -16.56
C SER A 322 -18.37 -20.57 -15.19
N SER A 323 -17.11 -20.22 -14.90
CA SER A 323 -16.72 -19.65 -13.62
C SER A 323 -17.24 -18.22 -13.47
N TRP A 324 -17.25 -17.46 -14.56
CA TRP A 324 -17.87 -16.14 -14.57
C TRP A 324 -19.38 -16.19 -14.29
N ALA A 325 -20.12 -17.12 -14.89
CA ALA A 325 -21.54 -17.29 -14.61
C ALA A 325 -21.82 -17.61 -13.12
N VAL A 326 -20.96 -18.41 -12.48
CA VAL A 326 -21.03 -18.68 -11.03
C VAL A 326 -20.79 -17.40 -10.23
N ILE A 327 -19.75 -16.63 -10.55
CA ILE A 327 -19.44 -15.35 -9.87
C ILE A 327 -20.61 -14.38 -10.00
N ARG A 328 -21.14 -14.20 -11.22
CA ARG A 328 -22.29 -13.32 -11.44
C ARG A 328 -23.49 -13.72 -10.62
N LYS A 329 -23.78 -15.03 -10.52
CA LYS A 329 -24.87 -15.53 -9.69
C LYS A 329 -24.67 -15.18 -8.21
N VAL A 330 -23.46 -15.32 -7.68
CA VAL A 330 -23.13 -14.96 -6.28
C VAL A 330 -23.28 -13.45 -6.06
N LEU A 331 -22.70 -12.63 -6.94
CA LEU A 331 -22.80 -11.17 -6.84
C LEU A 331 -24.26 -10.68 -6.99
N ALA A 332 -25.07 -11.38 -7.78
CA ALA A 332 -26.49 -11.06 -7.98
C ALA A 332 -27.38 -11.51 -6.81
N SER A 333 -27.09 -12.62 -6.12
CA SER A 333 -27.93 -13.11 -5.02
C SER A 333 -27.75 -12.30 -3.74
N SER A 334 -26.57 -11.70 -3.52
CA SER A 334 -26.21 -11.00 -2.28
C SER A 334 -26.25 -11.88 -1.03
N GLU A 335 -26.43 -13.18 -1.20
CA GLU A 335 -26.16 -14.15 -0.16
C GLU A 335 -24.64 -14.32 -0.09
N SER A 336 -24.11 -14.68 1.08
CA SER A 336 -22.71 -15.07 1.24
C SER A 336 -22.63 -16.60 1.21
N PRO A 337 -22.90 -17.28 0.07
CA PRO A 337 -22.56 -18.68 0.00
C PRO A 337 -21.04 -18.77 0.17
N GLN A 338 -20.56 -19.77 0.89
CA GLN A 338 -19.14 -20.17 0.87
C GLN A 338 -18.80 -20.70 -0.53
N THR A 339 -18.82 -19.82 -1.53
CA THR A 339 -18.47 -20.14 -2.91
C THR A 339 -17.00 -19.84 -3.06
N GLN A 340 -16.21 -20.90 -3.06
CA GLN A 340 -14.81 -20.85 -3.40
C GLN A 340 -14.64 -21.30 -4.85
N ILE A 341 -14.08 -20.42 -5.66
CA ILE A 341 -13.76 -20.72 -7.06
C ILE A 341 -12.26 -20.97 -7.12
N ARG A 342 -11.86 -22.15 -7.58
CA ARG A 342 -10.44 -22.49 -7.67
C ARG A 342 -9.84 -21.82 -8.90
N LEU A 343 -8.68 -21.21 -8.73
CA LEU A 343 -7.94 -20.49 -9.76
C LEU A 343 -6.60 -21.18 -10.02
N GLY A 344 -6.09 -21.01 -11.24
CA GLY A 344 -4.76 -21.47 -11.64
C GLY A 344 -4.74 -22.93 -12.12
N SER A 345 -3.74 -23.27 -12.93
CA SER A 345 -3.55 -24.60 -13.52
C SER A 345 -3.32 -25.71 -12.49
N ASN A 346 -2.89 -25.35 -11.28
CA ASN A 346 -2.68 -26.27 -10.16
C ASN A 346 -3.76 -26.18 -9.07
N PHE A 347 -4.78 -25.33 -9.24
CA PHE A 347 -5.87 -25.11 -8.28
C PHE A 347 -5.42 -24.81 -6.84
N LYS A 348 -4.27 -24.16 -6.66
CA LYS A 348 -3.76 -23.82 -5.33
C LYS A 348 -4.44 -22.58 -4.79
N GLU A 349 -4.78 -21.66 -5.68
CA GLU A 349 -5.41 -20.40 -5.34
C GLU A 349 -6.93 -20.50 -5.38
N THR A 350 -7.61 -19.75 -4.52
CA THR A 350 -9.08 -19.67 -4.51
C THR A 350 -9.55 -18.23 -4.51
N LEU A 351 -10.68 -17.96 -5.16
CA LEU A 351 -11.45 -16.73 -5.02
C LEU A 351 -12.60 -16.98 -4.05
N GLN A 352 -12.70 -16.10 -3.05
CA GLN A 352 -13.79 -16.01 -2.10
C GLN A 352 -14.48 -14.64 -2.25
N ILE A 353 -15.81 -14.63 -2.18
CA ILE A 353 -16.62 -13.42 -2.25
C ILE A 353 -17.44 -13.35 -0.96
N ASP A 354 -17.16 -12.33 -0.15
CA ASP A 354 -17.76 -12.18 1.17
C ASP A 354 -18.64 -10.93 1.23
N PHE A 355 -19.88 -11.11 1.71
CA PHE A 355 -20.74 -9.99 2.07
C PHE A 355 -20.60 -9.74 3.58
N SER A 356 -19.83 -8.72 3.96
CA SER A 356 -19.53 -8.44 5.37
C SER A 356 -20.51 -7.43 5.97
N THR A 357 -20.83 -7.60 7.25
CA THR A 357 -21.53 -6.59 8.06
C THR A 357 -20.57 -5.78 8.92
N THR A 358 -19.29 -6.16 8.92
CA THR A 358 -18.28 -5.62 9.82
C THR A 358 -18.03 -4.16 9.49
N PRO A 359 -18.35 -3.23 10.42
CA PRO A 359 -17.99 -1.84 10.21
C PRO A 359 -16.46 -1.68 10.36
N TYR A 360 -15.86 -0.87 9.49
CA TYR A 360 -14.40 -0.69 9.33
C TYR A 360 -13.65 -0.05 10.53
N TYR A 361 -14.24 0.02 11.73
CA TYR A 361 -13.82 0.95 12.79
C TYR A 361 -12.81 0.44 13.84
N ASP A 362 -12.27 -0.79 13.74
CA ASP A 362 -11.47 -1.37 14.85
C ASP A 362 -10.01 -1.79 14.55
N HIS A 363 -9.47 -1.60 13.35
CA HIS A 363 -8.17 -2.22 13.02
C HIS A 363 -7.21 -1.30 12.27
N PHE A 364 -6.14 -0.85 12.95
CA PHE A 364 -4.78 -0.61 12.42
C PHE A 364 -3.85 -0.13 13.52
N ILE A 365 -2.70 -0.76 13.76
CA ILE A 365 -1.65 -0.17 14.60
C ILE A 365 -0.73 0.63 13.67
N PRO A 366 -0.74 1.98 13.67
CA PRO A 366 0.25 2.70 12.87
C PRO A 366 1.64 2.39 13.39
N ARG A 367 2.56 2.16 12.46
CA ARG A 367 3.98 2.01 12.78
C ARG A 367 4.80 2.73 11.72
N PRO A 368 5.87 3.42 12.12
CA PRO A 368 6.94 3.73 11.18
C PRO A 368 7.38 2.41 10.56
N LEU A 369 7.55 2.37 9.24
CA LEU A 369 8.20 1.22 8.65
C LEU A 369 9.65 1.24 9.12
N ALA A 370 10.10 0.12 9.69
CA ALA A 370 11.53 -0.10 9.79
C ALA A 370 12.07 -0.03 8.34
N PRO A 371 13.24 0.56 8.10
CA PRO A 371 13.90 0.38 6.81
C PRO A 371 13.97 -1.13 6.57
N SER A 372 13.27 -1.60 5.53
CA SER A 372 13.35 -3.01 5.17
C SER A 372 14.83 -3.33 4.92
N PRO A 373 15.38 -4.43 5.46
CA PRO A 373 16.74 -4.83 5.12
C PRO A 373 16.93 -5.03 3.60
N ASP A 374 15.83 -5.15 2.85
CA ASP A 374 15.79 -5.30 1.40
C ASP A 374 15.44 -4.01 0.62
N GLN A 375 15.31 -2.86 1.29
CA GLN A 375 15.15 -1.57 0.60
C GLN A 375 16.26 -0.60 1.02
N PRO A 376 17.19 -0.23 0.11
CA PRO A 376 18.21 0.73 0.45
C PRO A 376 17.59 2.07 0.86
N LEU A 377 18.06 2.58 2.00
CA LEU A 377 18.02 4.00 2.31
C LEU A 377 18.68 4.73 1.13
N HIS A 378 18.09 5.83 0.67
CA HIS A 378 18.61 6.63 -0.44
C HIS A 378 20.14 6.70 -0.44
N GLY A 379 20.74 6.24 -1.54
CA GLY A 379 22.16 6.36 -1.87
C GLY A 379 22.32 5.92 -3.31
N ASP A 380 23.11 6.68 -4.07
CA ASP A 380 23.36 6.55 -5.52
C ASP A 380 24.17 5.30 -5.91
N GLU A 381 24.07 4.19 -5.17
CA GLU A 381 24.87 2.99 -5.38
C GLU A 381 24.06 1.90 -6.10
N ALA A 382 24.60 1.39 -7.20
CA ALA A 382 24.04 0.23 -7.88
C ALA A 382 24.35 -1.05 -7.08
N HIS A 383 23.35 -1.89 -6.89
CA HIS A 383 23.46 -3.15 -6.14
C HIS A 383 23.17 -4.35 -7.06
N VAL A 384 24.02 -5.38 -7.02
CA VAL A 384 23.83 -6.64 -7.75
C VAL A 384 23.54 -7.79 -6.78
N VAL A 385 22.28 -8.17 -6.64
CA VAL A 385 21.88 -9.33 -5.82
C VAL A 385 21.94 -10.61 -6.65
N LEU A 386 22.72 -11.61 -6.23
CA LEU A 386 22.78 -12.94 -6.86
C LEU A 386 21.95 -13.94 -6.05
N LYS A 387 20.71 -14.19 -6.47
CA LYS A 387 19.91 -15.26 -5.88
C LYS A 387 20.34 -16.59 -6.50
N LEU A 388 20.79 -17.54 -5.69
CA LEU A 388 21.06 -18.90 -6.15
C LEU A 388 19.90 -19.80 -5.71
N LEU A 389 19.08 -20.24 -6.65
CA LEU A 389 18.12 -21.30 -6.32
C LEU A 389 18.90 -22.58 -6.03
N PHE A 390 18.78 -23.11 -4.81
CA PHE A 390 19.36 -24.38 -4.39
C PHE A 390 18.25 -25.27 -3.85
N LEU A 391 17.85 -26.27 -4.64
CA LEU A 391 16.84 -27.25 -4.25
C LEU A 391 17.50 -28.61 -4.00
N PRO A 392 18.04 -28.87 -2.80
CA PRO A 392 18.54 -30.18 -2.46
C PRO A 392 17.35 -31.05 -2.03
N ASN A 393 17.26 -32.25 -2.58
CA ASN A 393 16.49 -33.35 -1.99
C ASN A 393 17.36 -34.13 -0.97
N TYR A 394 18.28 -33.41 -0.31
CA TYR A 394 19.29 -33.95 0.62
C TYR A 394 19.05 -33.36 2.01
N PRO A 395 18.79 -34.19 3.04
CA PRO A 395 18.56 -33.69 4.39
C PRO A 395 19.89 -33.24 5.03
N PHE A 396 20.07 -31.95 5.27
CA PHE A 396 21.19 -31.41 6.07
C PHE A 396 20.91 -31.50 7.57
N THR A 397 20.39 -32.64 8.03
CA THR A 397 19.91 -32.80 9.40
C THR A 397 21.02 -33.11 10.40
N ASP A 398 22.26 -33.34 9.93
CA ASP A 398 23.42 -33.60 10.79
C ASP A 398 24.58 -32.61 10.52
N ASN A 399 25.55 -32.59 11.43
CA ASN A 399 26.73 -31.73 11.34
C ASN A 399 27.58 -32.00 10.09
N SER A 400 27.53 -33.22 9.54
CA SER A 400 28.30 -33.59 8.34
C SER A 400 27.72 -32.89 7.11
N GLY A 401 26.40 -32.95 6.93
CA GLY A 401 25.70 -32.25 5.85
C GLY A 401 25.88 -30.74 5.92
N GLN A 402 25.82 -30.15 7.12
CA GLN A 402 26.07 -28.72 7.30
C GLN A 402 27.50 -28.32 6.92
N ASN A 403 28.51 -29.13 7.28
CA ASN A 403 29.89 -28.88 6.91
C ASN A 403 30.12 -28.99 5.40
N ILE A 404 29.51 -29.97 4.72
CA ILE A 404 29.59 -30.12 3.27
C ILE A 404 28.99 -28.89 2.57
N LEU A 405 27.81 -28.43 3.02
CA LEU A 405 27.18 -27.22 2.50
C LEU A 405 28.05 -25.98 2.71
N MET A 406 28.55 -25.75 3.93
CA MET A 406 29.41 -24.61 4.22
C MET A 406 30.70 -24.61 3.38
N ASN A 407 31.31 -25.78 3.18
CA ASN A 407 32.48 -25.92 2.32
C ASN A 407 32.17 -25.57 0.86
N TYR A 408 31.00 -25.99 0.36
CA TYR A 408 30.54 -25.67 -0.98
C TYR A 408 30.29 -24.16 -1.16
N LEU A 409 29.57 -23.53 -0.21
CA LEU A 409 29.32 -22.09 -0.20
C LEU A 409 30.62 -21.27 -0.13
N ASN A 410 31.59 -21.72 0.67
CA ASN A 410 32.93 -21.12 0.72
C ASN A 410 33.67 -21.27 -0.62
N GLY A 411 33.43 -22.36 -1.36
CA GLY A 411 33.91 -22.55 -2.73
C GLY A 411 33.37 -21.49 -3.68
N ILE A 412 32.05 -21.28 -3.69
CA ILE A 412 31.38 -20.26 -4.51
C ILE A 412 31.89 -18.87 -4.16
N THR A 413 31.96 -18.56 -2.86
CA THR A 413 32.52 -17.29 -2.34
C THR A 413 33.91 -17.02 -2.91
N ARG A 414 34.78 -18.04 -2.90
CA ARG A 414 36.16 -17.93 -3.40
C ARG A 414 36.20 -17.74 -4.92
N ALA A 415 35.38 -18.47 -5.66
CA ALA A 415 35.31 -18.36 -7.11
C ALA A 415 34.83 -16.96 -7.54
N LEU A 416 33.77 -16.44 -6.91
CA LEU A 416 33.27 -15.09 -7.16
C LEU A 416 34.31 -14.03 -6.85
N ARG A 417 35.02 -14.14 -5.71
CA ARG A 417 36.12 -13.20 -5.37
C ARG A 417 37.24 -13.16 -6.42
N ASN A 418 37.49 -14.26 -7.12
CA ASN A 418 38.54 -14.32 -8.13
C ASN A 418 38.15 -13.59 -9.42
N VAL A 419 36.86 -13.54 -9.75
CA VAL A 419 36.33 -12.84 -10.94
C VAL A 419 36.12 -11.36 -10.68
N ILE A 420 35.80 -10.98 -9.44
CA ILE A 420 35.65 -9.56 -9.09
C ILE A 420 37.03 -8.85 -9.17
N PRO A 421 37.15 -7.76 -9.97
CA PRO A 421 38.39 -7.01 -10.11
C PRO A 421 38.95 -6.54 -8.76
N PRO A 422 40.28 -6.59 -8.53
CA PRO A 422 40.92 -6.21 -7.26
C PRO A 422 40.54 -4.82 -6.72
N GLU A 423 40.40 -3.84 -7.61
CA GLU A 423 39.96 -2.47 -7.35
C GLU A 423 38.55 -2.42 -6.73
N ASN A 424 37.71 -3.41 -7.03
CA ASN A 424 36.35 -3.55 -6.51
C ASN A 424 36.31 -4.43 -5.24
N ARG A 425 37.45 -4.91 -4.72
CA ARG A 425 37.53 -5.71 -3.48
C ARG A 425 37.64 -4.85 -2.21
N GLY A 426 37.81 -3.52 -2.34
CA GLY A 426 38.28 -2.63 -1.26
C GLY A 426 37.31 -1.59 -0.68
N PHE A 427 36.08 -1.44 -1.17
CA PHE A 427 35.08 -0.55 -0.54
C PHE A 427 34.41 -1.28 0.65
N THR A 428 34.45 -0.70 1.86
CA THR A 428 34.11 -1.32 3.16
C THR A 428 32.74 -0.80 3.68
N PRO A 429 32.02 -1.45 4.65
CA PRO A 429 32.42 -2.49 5.60
C PRO A 429 31.56 -3.78 5.56
N LYS A 430 31.00 -4.15 4.41
CA LYS A 430 30.27 -5.42 4.27
C LYS A 430 30.63 -6.09 2.94
N GLY A 431 31.73 -6.84 2.95
CA GLY A 431 32.11 -7.71 1.83
C GLY A 431 30.99 -8.70 1.49
N LEU A 432 31.07 -9.31 0.29
CA LEU A 432 30.18 -10.38 -0.21
C LEU A 432 29.45 -11.12 0.93
N ILE A 433 28.17 -10.79 1.13
CA ILE A 433 27.36 -11.37 2.20
C ILE A 433 26.61 -12.56 1.60
N LEU A 434 26.99 -13.76 2.00
CA LEU A 434 26.18 -14.94 1.72
C LEU A 434 25.16 -15.08 2.84
N SER A 435 23.89 -14.87 2.52
CA SER A 435 22.79 -15.15 3.45
C SER A 435 22.16 -16.50 3.09
N VAL A 436 22.15 -17.44 4.03
CA VAL A 436 21.59 -18.77 3.82
C VAL A 436 20.35 -18.89 4.67
N ASP A 437 19.18 -18.94 4.04
CA ASP A 437 17.93 -19.21 4.74
C ASP A 437 17.64 -20.73 4.71
N PHE A 438 17.47 -21.32 5.89
CA PHE A 438 17.08 -22.72 6.05
C PHE A 438 15.60 -22.79 6.45
N PRO A 439 14.72 -23.45 5.69
CA PRO A 439 13.30 -23.43 6.02
C PRO A 439 12.91 -24.50 7.05
N GLY A 440 12.10 -24.05 8.01
CA GLY A 440 10.88 -24.78 8.35
C GLY A 440 9.81 -24.48 7.28
N SER A 441 9.45 -25.50 6.51
CA SER A 441 8.22 -25.65 5.68
C SER A 441 7.97 -24.93 4.34
N ASN A 442 8.62 -23.84 3.91
CA ASN A 442 8.25 -23.17 2.63
C ASN A 442 9.40 -22.96 1.63
N GLY A 443 9.95 -24.05 1.08
CA GLY A 443 10.85 -24.02 -0.09
C GLY A 443 12.29 -23.58 0.23
N ASN A 444 13.27 -24.36 -0.24
CA ASN A 444 14.69 -24.10 0.04
C ASN A 444 15.21 -23.00 -0.90
N TRP A 445 15.59 -21.84 -0.34
CA TRP A 445 16.24 -20.75 -1.08
C TRP A 445 17.59 -20.41 -0.46
N LEU A 446 18.61 -20.17 -1.30
CA LEU A 446 19.91 -19.64 -0.90
C LEU A 446 20.07 -18.25 -1.54
N THR A 447 20.25 -17.20 -0.75
CA THR A 447 20.35 -15.84 -1.29
C THR A 447 21.77 -15.28 -1.12
N ILE A 448 22.51 -15.11 -2.21
CA ILE A 448 23.85 -14.50 -2.17
C ILE A 448 23.73 -13.02 -2.50
N THR A 449 23.98 -12.16 -1.52
CA THR A 449 23.98 -10.71 -1.78
C THR A 449 25.42 -10.23 -1.96
N ALA A 450 25.74 -9.82 -3.19
CA ALA A 450 26.99 -9.12 -3.47
C ALA A 450 26.69 -7.61 -3.59
N ASN A 451 27.65 -6.76 -3.24
CA ASN A 451 27.53 -5.32 -3.48
C ASN A 451 28.71 -4.81 -4.32
N PRO A 452 28.85 -5.26 -5.58
CA PRO A 452 29.81 -4.65 -6.48
C PRO A 452 29.16 -3.46 -7.18
N ASP A 453 29.88 -2.35 -7.26
CA ASP A 453 29.51 -1.22 -8.12
C ASP A 453 29.44 -1.72 -9.57
N GLU A 454 28.37 -1.37 -10.30
CA GLU A 454 28.00 -2.02 -11.58
C GLU A 454 29.02 -1.74 -12.70
N ALA A 455 29.82 -0.68 -12.54
CA ALA A 455 30.84 -0.28 -13.50
C ALA A 455 31.98 -1.32 -13.61
N GLY A 456 31.86 -2.23 -14.58
CA GLY A 456 32.94 -3.12 -15.02
C GLY A 456 32.84 -4.58 -14.55
N LEU A 457 31.68 -5.05 -14.13
CA LEU A 457 31.47 -6.47 -13.81
C LEU A 457 31.11 -7.28 -15.06
N ASP A 458 31.82 -8.37 -15.26
CA ASP A 458 31.47 -9.38 -16.26
C ASP A 458 30.47 -10.38 -15.64
N MET A 459 29.19 -10.19 -15.96
CA MET A 459 28.09 -10.98 -15.41
C MET A 459 28.14 -12.44 -15.84
N ASP A 460 28.65 -12.71 -17.05
CA ASP A 460 28.83 -14.06 -17.55
C ASP A 460 29.97 -14.76 -16.80
N ALA A 461 31.10 -14.07 -16.59
CA ALA A 461 32.19 -14.60 -15.79
C ALA A 461 31.80 -14.86 -14.33
N LEU A 462 30.93 -14.03 -13.74
CA LEU A 462 30.40 -14.25 -12.39
C LEU A 462 29.49 -15.48 -12.32
N SER A 463 28.60 -15.63 -13.31
CA SER A 463 27.75 -16.80 -13.46
C SER A 463 28.61 -18.07 -13.60
N ASP A 464 29.56 -18.05 -14.55
CA ASP A 464 30.46 -19.17 -14.84
C ASP A 464 31.29 -19.56 -13.61
N ALA A 465 31.81 -18.59 -12.86
CA ALA A 465 32.55 -18.86 -11.64
C ALA A 465 31.69 -19.46 -10.53
N ALA A 466 30.44 -19.02 -10.38
CA ALA A 466 29.52 -19.60 -9.41
C ALA A 466 29.13 -21.05 -9.80
N THR A 467 28.82 -21.28 -11.07
CA THR A 467 28.41 -22.60 -11.57
C THR A 467 29.58 -23.57 -11.75
N GLY A 468 30.80 -23.06 -11.89
CA GLY A 468 32.02 -23.85 -12.06
C GLY A 468 32.54 -24.51 -10.77
N VAL A 469 31.98 -24.16 -9.61
CA VAL A 469 32.34 -24.84 -8.34
C VAL A 469 31.75 -26.24 -8.34
N ALA A 470 32.64 -27.24 -8.31
CA ALA A 470 32.26 -28.64 -8.32
C ALA A 470 31.26 -28.96 -7.21
N ILE A 471 30.15 -29.58 -7.60
CA ILE A 471 29.13 -30.08 -6.68
C ILE A 471 29.78 -31.19 -5.82
N PRO A 472 29.60 -31.18 -4.49
CA PRO A 472 30.08 -32.24 -3.61
C PRO A 472 29.64 -33.63 -4.10
N MET A 473 30.55 -34.61 -4.08
CA MET A 473 30.26 -35.97 -4.56
C MET A 473 29.13 -36.63 -3.78
N GLU A 474 28.96 -36.25 -2.52
CA GLU A 474 27.89 -36.68 -1.62
C GLU A 474 26.49 -36.24 -2.10
N TRP A 475 26.41 -35.28 -3.02
CA TRP A 475 25.16 -34.82 -3.62
C TRP A 475 24.92 -35.42 -5.02
N VAL A 476 25.90 -36.12 -5.59
CA VAL A 476 25.77 -36.76 -6.91
C VAL A 476 24.72 -37.88 -6.82
N GLY A 477 23.64 -37.73 -7.58
CA GLY A 477 22.46 -38.60 -7.53
C GLY A 477 21.21 -37.95 -6.91
N HIS A 478 21.35 -36.78 -6.28
CA HIS A 478 20.23 -35.93 -5.88
C HIS A 478 19.97 -34.88 -6.97
N THR A 479 18.70 -34.56 -7.23
CA THR A 479 18.37 -33.45 -8.14
C THR A 479 18.72 -32.15 -7.43
N VAL A 480 19.82 -31.51 -7.85
CA VAL A 480 20.15 -30.16 -7.43
C VAL A 480 19.91 -29.26 -8.64
N ARG A 481 18.95 -28.34 -8.53
CA ARG A 481 18.78 -27.29 -9.54
C ARG A 481 19.57 -26.06 -9.10
N PHE A 482 20.36 -25.54 -10.02
CA PHE A 482 21.08 -24.28 -9.91
C PHE A 482 20.49 -23.30 -10.92
N ALA A 483 20.08 -22.13 -10.45
CA ALA A 483 19.76 -21.02 -11.32
C ALA A 483 20.31 -19.74 -10.69
N PRO A 484 21.33 -19.11 -11.29
CA PRO A 484 21.72 -17.77 -10.90
C PRO A 484 20.65 -16.80 -11.37
N VAL A 485 20.07 -16.06 -10.44
CA VAL A 485 19.13 -14.97 -10.73
C VAL A 485 19.76 -13.69 -10.23
N PHE A 486 20.17 -12.84 -11.15
CA PHE A 486 20.71 -11.53 -10.83
C PHE A 486 19.56 -10.53 -10.70
N SER A 487 19.58 -9.70 -9.67
CA SER A 487 18.68 -8.56 -9.53
C SER A 487 19.52 -7.32 -9.30
N ILE A 488 19.48 -6.40 -10.26
CA ILE A 488 20.21 -5.14 -10.22
C ILE A 488 19.26 -4.04 -9.76
N TRP A 489 19.70 -3.19 -8.83
CA TRP A 489 18.93 -2.06 -8.30
C TRP A 489 19.82 -0.81 -8.26
N GLY A 490 19.40 0.31 -8.85
CA GLY A 490 20.20 1.54 -8.88
C GLY A 490 19.88 2.45 -10.07
N ALA A 491 20.33 3.71 -10.05
CA ALA A 491 19.87 4.75 -10.98
C ALA A 491 20.51 4.67 -12.38
N GLY A 492 19.67 4.75 -13.42
CA GLY A 492 20.05 5.31 -14.72
C GLY A 492 20.80 4.40 -15.69
N VAL A 493 20.38 3.15 -15.90
CA VAL A 493 20.87 2.35 -17.02
C VAL A 493 20.00 2.59 -18.26
N SER A 494 20.51 3.41 -19.18
CA SER A 494 20.10 3.40 -20.58
C SER A 494 20.80 2.22 -21.26
N VAL A 495 20.10 1.13 -21.52
CA VAL A 495 20.61 0.07 -22.40
C VAL A 495 20.22 0.44 -23.83
N ASP A 496 21.04 1.28 -24.47
CA ASP A 496 21.05 1.36 -25.92
C ASP A 496 21.88 0.18 -26.47
N ASN A 497 21.26 -0.58 -27.37
CA ASN A 497 21.79 -1.67 -28.18
C ASN A 497 21.85 -3.07 -27.53
N TYR A 498 20.79 -3.84 -27.72
CA TYR A 498 20.90 -5.19 -28.27
C TYR A 498 19.84 -5.39 -29.35
N GLU A 499 20.30 -5.87 -30.51
CA GLU A 499 19.51 -6.15 -31.70
C GLU A 499 18.42 -7.19 -31.43
N GLN A 500 17.33 -7.04 -32.19
CA GLN A 500 16.17 -7.92 -32.24
C GLN A 500 16.55 -9.38 -32.49
N GLU A 501 16.06 -10.29 -31.66
CA GLU A 501 15.61 -11.59 -32.14
C GLU A 501 14.08 -11.55 -32.33
N GLU A 502 13.69 -11.53 -33.61
CA GLU A 502 12.35 -11.86 -34.07
C GLU A 502 12.03 -13.32 -33.70
N ASN A 503 11.06 -13.51 -32.81
CA ASN A 503 9.96 -14.49 -32.95
C ASN A 503 9.31 -14.75 -31.58
N GLY A 504 8.46 -13.81 -31.16
CA GLY A 504 7.49 -14.04 -30.11
C GLY A 504 6.17 -13.40 -30.54
N GLN A 505 5.28 -14.20 -31.13
CA GLN A 505 3.91 -13.77 -31.41
C GLN A 505 3.29 -13.25 -30.11
N VAL A 506 3.06 -11.95 -30.04
CA VAL A 506 2.15 -11.35 -29.07
C VAL A 506 0.75 -11.83 -29.47
N VAL A 507 0.20 -12.77 -28.71
CA VAL A 507 -1.23 -13.09 -28.81
C VAL A 507 -1.98 -11.85 -28.32
N PRO A 508 -2.81 -11.20 -29.15
CA PRO A 508 -3.63 -10.12 -28.67
C PRO A 508 -4.63 -10.68 -27.66
N LEU A 509 -4.70 -10.05 -26.47
CA LEU A 509 -5.87 -10.16 -25.60
C LEU A 509 -7.10 -9.84 -26.46
N ARG A 510 -7.96 -10.83 -26.70
CA ARG A 510 -9.28 -10.58 -27.26
C ARG A 510 -10.09 -9.89 -26.17
N VAL A 511 -10.31 -8.59 -26.37
CA VAL A 511 -11.29 -7.77 -25.65
C VAL A 511 -12.61 -7.83 -26.40
#